data_AF-A0A2V6RGK3-F1
#
_entry.id   AF-A0A2V6RGK3-F1
#
_cell.length_a   1.000
_cell.length_b   1.000
_cell.length_c   1.000
_cell.angle_alpha   90.00
_cell.angle_beta   90.00
_cell.angle_gamma   90.00
#
_symmetry.space_group_name_H-M   'P 1'
#
loop_
_entity.id
_entity.type
_entity.pdbx_description
1 polymer ?
#
loop_
_entity_poly.entity_id
_entity_poly.type
_entity_poly.pdbx_seq_one_letter_code
_entity_poly.pdbx_strand_id
1 'polypeptide(L)'
;MEIRPGATAEVALTVTSDRTADVLGNPGVTVLATPFLIGLLEQAAGTLIHPHLPPGASTVGTMVEMKHLAPTPVGMTVRARATLLETDGRRYL
;
A
#
# COMPACT_ATOMS: atom_id res chain seq x y z
N MET A 1 8.24 -5.82 -20.62
CA MET A 1 6.96 -6.52 -20.84
C MET A 1 5.87 -5.62 -20.30
N GLU A 2 4.93 -5.20 -21.13
CA GLU A 2 3.91 -4.22 -20.76
C GLU A 2 2.84 -4.84 -19.86
N ILE A 3 2.63 -4.25 -18.68
CA ILE A 3 1.55 -4.63 -17.77
C ILE A 3 0.22 -4.12 -18.33
N ARG A 4 -0.86 -4.90 -18.16
CA ARG A 4 -2.18 -4.58 -18.70
C ARG A 4 -3.17 -4.23 -17.59
N PRO A 5 -4.12 -3.29 -17.83
CA PRO A 5 -5.25 -3.08 -16.95
C PRO A 5 -5.94 -4.39 -16.55
N GLY A 6 -6.36 -4.47 -15.29
CA GLY A 6 -6.90 -5.67 -14.65
C GLY A 6 -5.84 -6.56 -13.99
N ALA A 7 -4.54 -6.31 -14.20
CA ALA A 7 -3.49 -6.99 -13.44
C ALA A 7 -3.62 -6.67 -11.94
N THR A 8 -3.38 -7.67 -11.09
CA THR A 8 -3.51 -7.51 -9.63
C THR A 8 -2.34 -8.09 -8.86
N ALA A 9 -1.99 -7.48 -7.74
CA ALA A 9 -1.07 -8.03 -6.76
C ALA A 9 -1.64 -7.83 -5.35
N GLU A 10 -1.21 -8.65 -4.41
CA GLU A 10 -1.64 -8.60 -3.03
C GLU A 10 -0.45 -8.74 -2.09
N VAL A 11 -0.46 -7.96 -1.01
CA VAL A 11 0.47 -8.07 0.10
C VAL A 11 -0.31 -8.05 1.40
N ALA A 12 0.25 -8.64 2.45
CA ALA A 12 -0.35 -8.68 3.76
C ALA A 12 0.70 -8.45 4.85
N LEU A 13 0.26 -7.89 5.97
CA LEU A 13 1.06 -7.81 7.19
C LEU A 13 0.20 -8.11 8.41
N THR A 14 0.84 -8.54 9.48
CA THR A 14 0.23 -8.57 10.81
C THR A 14 0.54 -7.25 11.50
N VAL A 15 -0.46 -6.60 12.09
CA VAL A 15 -0.29 -5.36 12.84
C VAL A 15 0.50 -5.65 14.10
N THR A 16 1.69 -5.09 14.19
CA THR A 16 2.57 -5.14 15.36
C THR A 16 2.57 -3.79 16.08
N SER A 17 3.12 -3.74 17.30
CA SER A 17 3.13 -2.51 18.11
C SER A 17 3.83 -1.33 17.42
N ASP A 18 4.87 -1.59 16.62
CA ASP A 18 5.60 -0.61 15.80
C ASP A 18 4.81 -0.08 14.60
N ARG A 19 3.60 -0.60 14.35
CA ARG A 19 2.71 -0.20 13.24
C ARG A 19 1.45 0.54 13.73
N THR A 20 1.42 0.93 14.99
CA THR A 20 0.26 1.58 15.60
C THR A 20 0.26 3.09 15.41
N ALA A 21 -0.90 3.73 15.58
CA ALA A 21 -0.98 5.19 15.56
C ALA A 21 -0.27 5.83 16.78
N ASP A 22 -0.16 5.09 17.88
CA ASP A 22 0.60 5.46 19.09
C ASP A 22 2.06 5.82 18.77
N VAL A 23 2.76 4.97 18.01
CA VAL A 23 4.15 5.22 17.62
C VAL A 23 4.34 6.41 16.67
N LEU A 24 3.24 6.93 16.10
CA LEU A 24 3.22 8.11 15.23
C LEU A 24 2.68 9.36 15.95
N GLY A 25 2.60 9.34 17.28
CA GLY A 25 2.22 10.49 18.09
C GLY A 25 0.73 10.59 18.44
N ASN A 26 -0.03 9.49 18.34
CA ASN A 26 -1.42 9.42 18.82
C ASN A 26 -1.49 8.59 20.10
N PRO A 27 -1.16 9.17 21.27
CA PRO A 27 -0.93 8.41 22.49
C PRO A 27 -2.13 7.53 22.88
N GLY A 28 -1.87 6.25 23.11
CA GLY A 28 -2.86 5.26 23.53
C GLY A 28 -3.68 4.64 22.39
N VAL A 29 -3.47 5.04 21.13
CA VAL A 29 -4.18 4.49 19.96
C VAL A 29 -3.43 3.27 19.40
N THR A 30 -3.70 2.10 19.96
CA THR A 30 -3.00 0.82 19.68
C THR A 30 -3.58 0.03 18.50
N VAL A 31 -3.93 0.73 17.42
CA VAL A 31 -4.45 0.15 16.16
C VAL A 31 -3.60 0.62 14.98
N LEU A 32 -3.65 -0.09 13.85
CA LEU A 32 -2.90 0.25 12.63
C LEU A 32 -3.05 1.73 12.29
N ALA A 33 -1.91 2.42 12.11
CA ALA A 33 -1.95 3.82 11.74
C ALA A 33 -2.27 4.01 10.24
N THR A 34 -2.96 5.10 9.93
CA THR A 34 -3.23 5.53 8.55
C THR A 34 -1.97 5.56 7.67
N PRO A 35 -0.81 6.12 8.10
CA PRO A 35 0.40 6.11 7.28
C PRO A 35 0.92 4.71 6.96
N PHE A 36 0.79 3.75 7.87
CA PHE A 36 1.18 2.36 7.61
C PHE A 36 0.22 1.64 6.67
N LEU A 37 -1.08 1.95 6.72
CA LEU A 37 -2.04 1.47 5.73
C LEU A 37 -1.70 2.01 4.33
N ILE A 38 -1.37 3.30 4.20
CA ILE A 38 -0.93 3.90 2.93
C ILE A 38 0.33 3.19 2.43
N GLY A 39 1.33 2.99 3.30
CA GLY A 39 2.53 2.24 2.95
C GLY A 39 2.23 0.82 2.44
N LEU A 40 1.29 0.11 3.06
CA LEU A 40 0.90 -1.23 2.60
C LEU A 40 0.21 -1.20 1.22
N LEU A 41 -0.62 -0.19 0.95
CA LEU A 41 -1.23 0.03 -0.37
C LEU A 41 -0.17 0.35 -1.43
N GLU A 42 0.81 1.20 -1.11
CA GLU A 42 1.95 1.50 -1.99
C GLU A 42 2.82 0.27 -2.23
N GLN A 43 3.04 -0.58 -1.22
CA GLN A 43 3.73 -1.85 -1.39
C GLN A 43 2.99 -2.78 -2.35
N ALA A 44 1.66 -2.88 -2.26
CA ALA A 44 0.86 -3.68 -3.19
C ALA A 44 1.00 -3.18 -4.63
N ALA A 45 0.92 -1.86 -4.83
CA ALA A 45 1.11 -1.23 -6.15
C ALA A 45 2.54 -1.44 -6.67
N GLY A 46 3.56 -1.27 -5.81
CA GLY A 46 4.95 -1.52 -6.14
C GLY A 46 5.22 -2.98 -6.54
N THR A 47 4.67 -3.95 -5.79
CA THR A 47 4.74 -5.38 -6.15
C THR A 47 4.12 -5.66 -7.52
N LEU A 48 3.03 -4.96 -7.86
CA LEU A 48 2.39 -5.08 -9.17
C LEU A 48 3.25 -4.49 -10.30
N ILE A 49 3.81 -3.29 -10.11
CA ILE A 49 4.47 -2.54 -11.20
C ILE A 49 5.96 -2.91 -11.37
N HIS A 50 6.69 -3.17 -10.28
CA HIS A 50 8.15 -3.32 -10.30
C HIS A 50 8.68 -4.36 -11.31
N PRO A 51 8.06 -5.54 -11.50
CA PRO A 51 8.52 -6.52 -12.50
C PRO A 51 8.48 -6.03 -13.95
N HIS A 52 7.75 -4.94 -14.21
CA HIS A 52 7.51 -4.39 -15.54
C HIS A 52 8.33 -3.13 -15.84
N LEU A 53 9.07 -2.63 -14.84
CA LEU A 53 9.92 -1.46 -14.99
C LEU A 53 11.22 -1.78 -15.74
N PRO A 54 11.79 -0.82 -16.48
CA PRO A 54 13.14 -0.96 -17.03
C PRO A 54 14.18 -1.18 -15.92
N PRO A 55 15.31 -1.83 -16.24
CA PRO A 55 16.42 -1.96 -15.29
C PRO A 55 16.85 -0.60 -14.72
N GLY A 56 16.95 -0.52 -13.40
CA GLY A 56 17.34 0.71 -12.69
C GLY A 56 16.23 1.77 -12.54
N ALA A 57 15.03 1.53 -13.06
CA ALA A 57 13.89 2.42 -12.84
C ALA A 57 13.15 2.07 -11.54
N SER A 58 12.47 3.07 -10.97
CA SER A 58 11.60 2.96 -9.80
C SER A 58 10.38 3.87 -9.96
N THR A 59 9.43 3.76 -9.04
CA THR A 59 8.19 4.55 -8.99
C THR A 59 8.07 5.31 -7.68
N VAL A 60 7.33 6.42 -7.69
CA VAL A 60 6.95 7.17 -6.49
C VAL A 60 5.45 7.43 -6.52
N GLY A 61 4.80 7.35 -5.35
CA GLY A 61 3.40 7.75 -5.21
C GLY A 61 3.25 9.26 -5.31
N THR A 62 2.32 9.74 -6.15
CA THR A 62 2.07 11.18 -6.35
C THR A 62 0.70 11.63 -5.86
N MET A 63 -0.23 10.70 -5.64
CA MET A 63 -1.56 10.95 -5.12
C MET A 63 -2.05 9.72 -4.36
N VAL A 64 -2.72 9.94 -3.23
CA VAL A 64 -3.44 8.90 -2.50
C VAL A 64 -4.81 9.43 -2.10
N GLU A 65 -5.86 8.72 -2.50
CA GLU A 65 -7.22 8.95 -2.04
C GLU A 65 -7.75 7.67 -1.41
N MET A 66 -8.07 7.71 -0.12
CA MET A 66 -8.56 6.54 0.58
C MET A 66 -9.41 6.91 1.80
N LYS A 67 -10.22 5.95 2.26
CA LYS A 67 -10.99 6.04 3.50
C LYS A 67 -10.53 4.94 4.45
N HIS A 68 -10.07 5.32 5.64
CA HIS A 68 -9.72 4.38 6.71
C HIS A 68 -10.95 4.14 7.57
N LEU A 69 -11.73 3.10 7.23
CA LEU A 69 -13.11 2.94 7.71
C LEU A 69 -13.24 2.34 9.11
N ALA A 70 -12.28 1.52 9.53
CA ALA A 70 -12.34 0.81 10.79
C ALA A 70 -10.94 0.61 11.38
N PRO A 71 -10.79 0.63 12.71
CA PRO A 71 -9.52 0.34 13.37
C PRO A 71 -9.15 -1.12 13.17
N THR A 72 -7.85 -1.40 13.02
CA THR A 72 -7.32 -2.78 13.06
C THR A 72 -6.34 -2.96 14.21
N PRO A 73 -6.74 -3.63 15.31
CA PRO A 73 -5.89 -3.88 16.48
C PRO A 73 -4.60 -4.67 16.18
N VAL A 74 -3.62 -4.52 17.08
CA VAL A 74 -2.41 -5.37 17.12
C VAL A 74 -2.78 -6.86 17.14
N GLY A 75 -2.04 -7.66 16.37
CA GLY A 75 -2.25 -9.11 16.22
C GLY A 75 -3.17 -9.49 15.06
N MET A 76 -3.95 -8.56 14.51
CA MET A 76 -4.76 -8.83 13.31
C MET A 76 -3.94 -8.69 12.02
N THR A 77 -4.33 -9.42 10.99
CA THR A 77 -3.73 -9.33 9.65
C THR A 77 -4.51 -8.34 8.78
N VAL A 78 -3.79 -7.43 8.13
CA VAL A 78 -4.31 -6.51 7.12
C VAL A 78 -3.76 -6.89 5.76
N ARG A 79 -4.62 -6.82 4.74
CA ARG A 79 -4.31 -7.21 3.38
C ARG A 79 -4.62 -6.06 2.43
N ALA A 80 -3.67 -5.74 1.57
CA ALA A 80 -3.83 -4.75 0.52
C ALA A 80 -3.75 -5.43 -0.84
N ARG A 81 -4.71 -5.12 -1.70
CA ARG A 81 -4.75 -5.58 -3.08
C ARG A 81 -4.69 -4.38 -4.01
N ALA A 82 -3.73 -4.37 -4.91
CA ALA A 82 -3.65 -3.43 -6.01
C ALA A 82 -4.31 -4.03 -7.26
N THR A 83 -5.01 -3.20 -8.01
CA THR A 83 -5.51 -3.52 -9.36
C THR A 83 -5.12 -2.37 -10.26
N LEU A 84 -4.40 -2.66 -11.34
CA LEU A 84 -4.07 -1.66 -12.34
C LEU A 84 -5.34 -1.32 -13.13
N LEU A 85 -5.77 -0.07 -13.09
CA LEU A 85 -6.92 0.47 -13.81
C LEU A 85 -6.50 1.04 -15.16
N GLU A 86 -5.39 1.79 -15.21
CA GLU A 86 -4.89 2.40 -16.44
C GLU A 86 -3.38 2.66 -16.42
N THR A 87 -2.81 2.83 -17.61
CA THR A 87 -1.44 3.27 -17.83
C THR A 87 -1.41 4.46 -18.78
N ASP A 88 -0.60 5.47 -18.44
CA ASP A 88 -0.42 6.67 -19.23
C ASP A 88 1.06 7.11 -19.17
N GLY A 89 1.84 6.62 -20.13
CA GLY A 89 3.28 6.82 -20.17
C GLY A 89 3.99 6.25 -18.94
N ARG A 90 4.38 7.14 -18.01
CA ARG A 90 5.07 6.78 -16.74
C ARG A 90 4.14 6.78 -15.53
N ARG A 91 2.85 7.02 -15.74
CA ARG A 91 1.81 7.03 -14.71
C ARG A 91 1.05 5.70 -14.73
N TYR A 92 0.82 5.16 -13.55
CA TYR A 92 0.03 3.95 -13.29
C TYR A 92 -1.05 4.32 -12.29
N LEU A 93 -2.29 3.90 -12.53
CA LEU A 93 -3.43 4.06 -11.62
C LEU A 93 -4.05 2.70 -11.34
#